data_AF-A0A227J7V0-F1
#
_entry.id   AF-A0A227J7V0-F1
#
_cell.length_a   1.000
_cell.length_b   1.000
_cell.length_c   1.000
_cell.angle_alpha   90.00
_cell.angle_beta   90.00
_cell.angle_gamma   90.00
#
_symmetry.space_group_name_H-M   'P 1'
#
loop_
_entity.id
_entity.type
_entity.pdbx_description
1 polymer ?
#
loop_
_entity_poly.entity_id
_entity_poly.type
_entity_poly.pdbx_seq_one_letter_code
_entity_poly.pdbx_strand_id
1 'polypeptide(L)' 'MVINQRSIRTIFKHSVLAASLCASLPSVAAEKICAIYPHLKDSYWLSVNYGMVSEAEKQGVNLRVLEAG' A
#
# COMPACT_ATOMS: atom_id res chain seq x y z
N MET A 1 -2.51 -52.49 -19.55
CA MET A 1 -1.88 -51.34 -20.23
C MET A 1 -1.75 -50.20 -19.21
N VAL A 2 -0.60 -50.10 -18.53
CA VAL A 2 -0.36 -49.11 -17.47
C VAL A 2 0.15 -47.82 -18.12
N ILE A 3 -0.68 -46.78 -18.08
CA ILE A 3 -0.37 -45.46 -18.64
C ILE A 3 0.77 -44.80 -17.84
N ASN A 4 1.76 -44.28 -18.57
CA ASN A 4 3.02 -43.72 -18.12
C ASN A 4 2.85 -42.47 -17.21
N GLN A 5 2.76 -42.70 -15.90
CA GLN A 5 2.60 -41.71 -14.82
C GLN A 5 3.78 -40.74 -14.61
N ARG A 6 4.89 -40.86 -15.37
CA ARG A 6 6.10 -40.04 -15.14
C ARG A 6 6.03 -38.62 -15.73
N SER A 7 5.19 -38.37 -16.73
CA SER A 7 5.16 -37.06 -17.43
C SER A 7 4.42 -35.97 -16.66
N ILE A 8 3.49 -36.33 -15.76
CA ILE A 8 2.64 -35.38 -15.03
C ILE A 8 3.39 -34.70 -13.88
N ARG A 9 4.33 -35.40 -13.23
CA ARG A 9 5.11 -34.87 -12.10
C ARG A 9 6.07 -33.73 -12.48
N THR A 10 6.50 -33.67 -13.73
CA THR A 10 7.48 -32.67 -14.19
C THR A 10 6.84 -31.30 -14.41
N ILE A 11 5.59 -31.27 -14.89
CA ILE A 11 4.85 -30.02 -15.16
C ILE A 11 4.59 -29.25 -13.85
N PHE A 12 4.30 -29.95 -12.76
CA PHE A 12 4.00 -29.32 -11.47
C PHE A 12 5.24 -28.68 -10.80
N LYS A 13 6.44 -29.19 -11.09
CA LYS A 13 7.69 -28.66 -10.48
C LYS A 13 8.10 -27.30 -11.04
N HIS A 14 7.72 -26.95 -12.26
CA HIS A 14 8.14 -25.69 -12.88
C HIS A 14 7.19 -24.51 -12.60
N SER A 15 5.97 -24.78 -12.12
CA SER A 15 5.00 -23.75 -11.75
C SER A 15 5.33 -23.05 -10.43
N VAL A 16 5.93 -23.78 -9.47
CA VAL A 16 6.22 -23.26 -8.13
C VAL A 16 7.37 -22.24 -8.11
N LEU A 17 8.35 -22.36 -9.01
CA LEU A 17 9.50 -21.45 -9.05
C LEU A 17 9.13 -20.03 -9.50
N ALA A 18 8.17 -19.89 -10.42
CA ALA A 18 7.76 -18.61 -10.98
C ALA A 18 6.94 -17.76 -9.97
N ALA A 19 6.15 -18.41 -9.12
CA ALA A 19 5.34 -17.71 -8.10
C ALA A 19 6.20 -17.06 -7.00
N SER A 20 7.39 -17.60 -6.71
CA SER A 20 8.28 -17.09 -5.66
C SER A 20 8.98 -15.78 -6.02
N LEU A 21 9.19 -15.48 -7.31
CA LEU A 21 9.86 -14.24 -7.72
C LEU A 21 8.94 -13.01 -7.54
N CYS A 22 7.63 -13.17 -7.71
CA CYS A 22 6.67 -12.06 -7.67
C CYS A 22 6.42 -11.51 -6.24
N ALA A 23 6.71 -12.30 -5.20
CA ALA A 23 6.53 -11.89 -3.80
C ALA A 23 7.64 -10.96 -3.26
N SER A 24 8.64 -10.64 -4.08
CA SER A 24 9.83 -9.87 -3.67
C SER A 24 9.89 -8.45 -4.24
N LEU A 25 8.81 -7.97 -4.87
CA LEU A 25 8.76 -6.58 -5.31
C LEU A 25 8.77 -5.65 -4.07
N PRO A 26 9.63 -4.62 -4.05
CA PRO A 26 9.62 -3.64 -2.97
C PRO A 26 8.24 -2.98 -2.93
N SER A 27 7.56 -3.06 -1.78
CA SER A 27 6.38 -2.24 -1.52
C SER A 27 6.81 -0.79 -1.63
N VAL A 28 6.29 -0.06 -2.62
CA VAL A 28 6.52 1.38 -2.74
C VAL A 28 6.03 2.00 -1.44
N ALA A 29 6.96 2.50 -0.63
CA ALA A 29 6.61 3.10 0.64
C ALA A 29 5.63 4.25 0.38
N ALA A 30 4.54 4.32 1.15
CA ALA A 30 3.58 5.41 1.05
C ALA A 30 4.30 6.76 1.25
N GLU A 31 4.07 7.68 0.32
CA GLU A 31 4.63 9.04 0.37
C GLU A 31 4.25 9.71 1.70
N LYS A 32 5.21 10.35 2.37
CA LYS A 32 5.00 10.95 3.70
C LYS A 32 4.92 12.47 3.58
N ILE A 33 3.77 13.02 3.94
CA ILE A 33 3.49 14.46 3.85
C ILE A 33 3.21 15.00 5.25
N CYS A 34 3.71 16.20 5.54
CA CYS A 34 3.43 16.88 6.81
C CYS A 34 2.76 18.24 6.58
N ALA A 35 1.69 18.50 7.32
CA ALA A 35 0.99 19.78 7.35
C ALA A 35 1.05 20.38 8.74
N ILE A 36 1.30 21.69 8.82
CA ILE A 36 1.35 22.43 10.08
C ILE A 36 0.25 23.48 10.04
N TYR A 37 -0.75 23.36 10.93
CA TYR A 37 -1.78 24.37 11.10
C TYR A 37 -1.42 25.35 12.22
N PRO A 38 -1.92 26.60 12.17
CA PRO A 38 -1.81 27.51 13.31
C PRO A 38 -2.43 26.90 14.57
N HIS A 39 -3.65 26.36 14.43
CA HIS A 39 -4.38 25.60 15.43
C HIS A 39 -5.54 24.84 14.78
N LEU A 40 -6.10 23.86 15.47
CA LEU A 40 -7.29 23.11 15.07
C LEU A 40 -8.47 23.39 16.00
N LYS A 41 -8.68 24.67 16.32
CA LYS A 41 -9.62 25.16 17.35
C LYS A 41 -10.87 25.86 16.80
N ASP A 42 -10.95 26.06 15.49
CA ASP A 42 -12.11 26.68 14.83
C ASP A 42 -12.62 25.82 13.67
N SER A 43 -13.82 26.15 13.20
CA SER A 43 -14.49 25.44 12.13
C SER A 43 -13.75 25.53 10.79
N TYR A 44 -12.99 26.59 10.55
CA TYR A 44 -12.23 26.77 9.32
C TYR A 44 -11.13 25.72 9.23
N TRP A 45 -10.22 25.66 10.22
CA TRP A 45 -9.12 24.69 10.20
C TRP A 45 -9.60 23.23 10.31
N LEU A 46 -10.68 22.98 11.05
CA LEU A 46 -11.31 21.65 11.09
C LEU A 46 -11.81 21.21 9.71
N SER A 47 -12.47 22.11 8.96
CA SER A 47 -12.98 21.80 7.62
C SER A 47 -11.86 21.55 6.61
N VAL A 48 -10.77 22.33 6.69
CA VAL A 48 -9.57 22.13 5.86
C VAL A 48 -8.91 20.78 6.17
N ASN A 49 -8.73 20.46 7.45
CA ASN A 49 -8.15 19.19 7.87
C ASN A 49 -8.95 17.98 7.38
N TYR A 50 -10.28 18.05 7.44
CA TYR A 50 -11.13 16.98 6.91
C TYR A 50 -10.88 16.73 5.42
N GLY A 51 -10.81 17.81 4.62
CA GLY A 51 -10.52 17.71 3.19
C GLY A 51 -9.13 17.09 2.93
N MET A 52 -8.12 17.52 3.68
CA MET A 52 -6.76 17.00 3.53
C MET A 52 -6.63 15.52 3.91
N VAL A 53 -7.27 15.09 5.00
CA VAL A 53 -7.29 13.67 5.40
C VAL A 53 -8.01 12.82 4.37
N SER A 54 -9.20 13.24 3.92
CA SER A 54 -9.97 12.51 2.91
C SER A 54 -9.19 12.36 1.60
N GLU A 55 -8.44 13.39 1.20
CA GLU A 55 -7.61 13.33 0.00
C GLU A 55 -6.38 12.44 0.19
N ALA A 56 -5.74 12.51 1.37
CA ALA A 56 -4.60 11.65 1.69
C ALA A 56 -4.98 10.16 1.64
N GLU A 57 -6.16 9.81 2.15
CA GLU A 57 -6.73 8.46 2.09
C GLU A 57 -6.95 7.99 0.64
N LYS A 58 -7.53 8.84 -0.22
CA LYS A 58 -7.75 8.51 -1.64
C LYS A 58 -6.45 8.30 -2.40
N GLN A 59 -5.41 9.07 -2.07
CA GLN A 59 -4.10 8.98 -2.72
C GLN A 59 -3.20 7.91 -2.11
N GLY A 60 -3.58 7.31 -0.97
CA GLY A 60 -2.76 6.33 -0.26
C GLY A 60 -1.47 6.91 0.31
N VAL A 61 -1.45 8.22 0.63
CA VAL A 61 -0.28 8.90 1.21
C VAL A 61 -0.42 9.02 2.73
N ASN A 62 0.72 9.03 3.43
CA ASN A 62 0.77 9.19 4.87
C ASN A 62 0.82 10.68 5.22
N LEU A 63 -0.32 11.25 5.59
CA LEU A 63 -0.41 12.63 6.07
C LEU A 63 -0.20 12.70 7.59
N ARG A 64 0.76 13.50 8.05
CA ARG A 64 0.95 13.85 9.45
C ARG A 64 0.60 15.32 9.68
N VAL A 65 -0.34 15.57 10.59
CA VAL A 65 -0.77 16.92 10.96
C VAL A 65 -0.12 17.31 12.28
N LEU A 66 0.39 18.55 12.36
CA LEU A 66 0.96 19.17 13.55
C LEU A 66 0.34 20.55 13.76
N GLU A 67 0.34 21.04 15.00
CA GLU A 67 -0.06 22.40 15.34
C GLU A 67 1.17 23.25 15.67
N ALA A 68 1.16 24.52 15.26
CA ALA A 68 2.26 25.46 15.49
C ALA A 68 2.31 26.01 16.93
N GLY A 69 1.26 25.80 17.73
CA GLY A 69 1.13 26.26 19.13
C GLY A 69 -0.07 27.18 19.34
#